data_AF-A0A1I3GYC0-F1
#
_entry.id   AF-A0A1I3GYC0-F1
#
_cell.length_a   1.000
_cell.length_b   1.000
_cell.length_c   1.000
_cell.angle_alpha   90.00
_cell.angle_beta   90.00
_cell.angle_gamma   90.00
#
_symmetry.space_group_name_H-M   'P 1'
#
loop_
_entity.id
_entity.type
_entity.pdbx_description
1 polymer ?
#
loop_
_entity_poly.entity_id
_entity_poly.type
_entity_poly.pdbx_seq_one_letter_code
_entity_poly.pdbx_strand_id
1 'polypeptide(L)'
;MSKNRKKFQIANPQDQLDKFKIDKYKIGENGVSFYDIRDMKPVFAFDYLSIKFSNLCYNSNSLKVEDYLGFLTALKTNSQFTYNELRTKKNYRFHPIDFDSDNVSINRKDFKKVLSFKPDEIKDEELPTLYQFDLHYHQKARACGFLYKGIFYLVWFDRNHIIYPGNR
;
A
#
# COMPACT_ATOMS: atom_id res chain seq x y z
N MET A 1 -39.77 -25.87 3.24
CA MET A 1 -39.57 -24.48 2.78
C MET A 1 -38.08 -24.20 2.64
N SER A 2 -37.59 -24.09 1.41
CA SER A 2 -36.17 -23.78 1.13
C SER A 2 -35.90 -22.30 1.38
N LYS A 3 -34.98 -21.99 2.30
CA LYS A 3 -34.52 -20.61 2.54
C LYS A 3 -33.68 -20.17 1.34
N ASN A 4 -34.27 -19.38 0.44
CA ASN A 4 -33.53 -18.66 -0.60
C ASN A 4 -32.52 -17.72 0.05
N ARG A 5 -31.25 -18.16 0.13
CA ARG A 5 -30.13 -17.30 0.49
C ARG A 5 -30.00 -16.25 -0.61
N LYS A 6 -30.24 -14.97 -0.28
CA LYS A 6 -29.96 -13.84 -1.18
C LYS A 6 -28.50 -13.98 -1.64
N LYS A 7 -28.30 -14.33 -2.92
CA LYS A 7 -26.98 -14.25 -3.55
C LYS A 7 -26.57 -12.78 -3.53
N PHE A 8 -25.47 -12.47 -2.86
CA PHE A 8 -24.87 -11.15 -2.95
C PHE A 8 -24.55 -10.90 -4.42
N GLN A 9 -25.12 -9.83 -5.00
CA GLN A 9 -24.68 -9.34 -6.29
C GLN A 9 -23.35 -8.62 -6.04
N ILE A 10 -22.26 -9.37 -6.16
CA ILE A 10 -20.91 -8.83 -6.13
C ILE A 10 -20.60 -8.45 -7.57
N ALA A 11 -20.37 -7.16 -7.83
CA ALA A 11 -19.92 -6.70 -9.14
C ALA A 11 -18.62 -7.42 -9.51
N ASN A 12 -18.51 -7.85 -10.77
CA ASN A 12 -17.30 -8.51 -11.25
C ASN A 12 -16.11 -7.52 -11.16
N PRO A 13 -15.08 -7.79 -10.35
CA PRO A 13 -13.93 -6.90 -10.22
C PRO A 13 -13.21 -6.71 -11.56
N GLN A 14 -13.26 -7.71 -12.45
CA GLN A 14 -12.64 -7.63 -13.78
C GLN A 14 -13.28 -6.53 -14.63
N ASP A 15 -14.61 -6.40 -14.62
CA ASP A 15 -15.32 -5.37 -15.39
C ASP A 15 -14.98 -3.94 -14.92
N GLN A 16 -14.58 -3.79 -13.65
CA GLN A 16 -14.08 -2.51 -13.13
C GLN A 16 -12.65 -2.27 -13.61
N LEU A 17 -11.78 -3.28 -13.53
CA LEU A 17 -10.41 -3.20 -14.00
C LEU A 17 -10.32 -2.99 -15.52
N ASP A 18 -11.17 -3.61 -16.34
CA ASP A 18 -11.12 -3.48 -17.80
C ASP A 18 -11.48 -2.07 -18.29
N LYS A 19 -12.25 -1.30 -17.52
CA LYS A 19 -12.48 0.13 -17.77
C LYS A 19 -11.21 0.95 -17.56
N PHE A 20 -10.36 0.48 -16.66
CA PHE A 20 -9.04 1.01 -16.40
C PHE A 20 -8.03 0.18 -17.20
N LYS A 21 -7.89 0.41 -18.53
CA LYS A 21 -6.79 -0.13 -19.34
C LYS A 21 -5.43 0.36 -18.80
N ILE A 22 -5.05 -0.13 -17.63
CA ILE A 22 -3.88 0.26 -16.87
C ILE A 22 -2.92 -0.91 -16.99
N ASP A 23 -1.86 -0.71 -17.75
CA ASP A 23 -0.72 -1.63 -17.75
C ASP A 23 -0.21 -1.79 -16.32
N LYS A 24 0.33 -2.96 -15.99
CA LYS A 24 1.04 -3.12 -14.72
C LYS A 24 2.27 -2.22 -14.69
N TYR A 25 2.62 -1.77 -13.48
CA TYR A 25 3.87 -1.05 -13.25
C TYR A 25 5.08 -1.81 -13.82
N LYS A 26 6.01 -1.07 -14.42
CA LYS A 26 7.34 -1.53 -14.79
C LYS A 26 8.38 -0.61 -14.15
N ILE A 27 9.48 -1.21 -13.69
CA ILE A 27 10.56 -0.47 -13.03
C ILE A 27 11.08 0.64 -13.95
N GLY A 28 11.27 1.83 -13.39
CA GLY A 28 11.73 3.02 -14.13
C GLY A 28 10.63 3.75 -14.90
N GLU A 29 9.41 3.21 -14.98
CA GLU A 29 8.29 3.97 -15.56
C GLU A 29 7.76 5.00 -14.56
N ASN A 30 7.74 6.25 -14.99
CA ASN A 30 7.10 7.31 -14.22
C ASN A 30 5.58 7.11 -14.20
N GLY A 31 5.02 7.25 -13.00
CA GLY A 31 3.57 7.37 -12.84
C GLY A 31 3.04 8.70 -13.38
N VAL A 32 1.72 8.85 -13.29
CA VAL A 32 1.03 10.14 -13.44
C VAL A 32 1.26 10.99 -12.19
N SER A 33 1.15 12.31 -12.32
CA SER A 33 1.37 13.20 -11.17
C SER A 33 0.33 12.96 -10.09
N PHE A 34 0.67 13.25 -8.83
CA PHE A 34 -0.33 13.19 -7.73
C PHE A 34 -1.55 14.06 -8.04
N TYR A 35 -1.35 15.21 -8.70
CA TYR A 35 -2.44 16.12 -9.06
C TYR A 35 -3.48 15.44 -9.94
N ASP A 36 -3.04 14.62 -10.90
CA ASP A 36 -3.91 13.94 -11.87
C ASP A 36 -4.75 12.83 -11.22
N ILE A 37 -4.27 12.26 -10.12
CA ILE A 37 -4.93 11.14 -9.42
C ILE A 37 -5.56 11.54 -8.10
N ARG A 38 -5.41 12.79 -7.65
CA ARG A 38 -5.78 13.21 -6.29
C ARG A 38 -7.26 12.92 -5.96
N ASP A 39 -8.13 13.00 -6.96
CA ASP A 39 -9.58 12.81 -6.84
C ASP A 39 -10.01 11.35 -7.10
N MET A 40 -9.07 10.47 -7.41
CA MET A 40 -9.31 9.03 -7.53
C MET A 40 -9.31 8.36 -6.15
N LYS A 41 -10.10 7.29 -6.03
CA LYS A 41 -10.06 6.38 -4.88
C LYS A 41 -9.00 5.29 -5.11
N PRO A 42 -8.26 4.87 -4.06
CA PRO A 42 -7.22 3.89 -4.25
C PRO A 42 -7.78 2.51 -4.61
N VAL A 43 -7.17 1.92 -5.63
CA VAL A 43 -7.24 0.48 -5.90
C VAL A 43 -5.95 -0.12 -5.36
N PHE A 44 -6.06 -1.09 -4.46
CA PHE A 44 -4.90 -1.71 -3.84
C PHE A 44 -4.46 -2.95 -4.63
N ALA A 45 -3.22 -2.94 -5.08
CA ALA A 45 -2.57 -4.07 -5.73
C ALA A 45 -1.57 -4.75 -4.78
N PHE A 46 -1.45 -6.06 -4.88
CA PHE A 46 -0.68 -6.90 -3.96
C PHE A 46 0.57 -7.49 -4.61
N ASP A 47 0.83 -7.19 -5.89
CA ASP A 47 1.92 -7.75 -6.70
C ASP A 47 3.30 -7.59 -6.04
N TYR A 48 3.50 -6.51 -5.28
CA TYR A 48 4.75 -6.17 -4.59
C TYR A 48 4.67 -6.34 -3.08
N LEU A 49 3.59 -6.92 -2.54
CA LEU A 49 3.45 -7.06 -1.09
C LEU A 49 4.53 -8.04 -0.59
N SER A 50 5.43 -7.54 0.24
CA SER A 50 6.55 -8.33 0.72
C SER A 50 6.08 -9.42 1.70
N ILE A 51 6.45 -10.67 1.39
CA ILE A 51 6.10 -11.88 2.15
C ILE A 51 7.33 -12.64 2.68
N LYS A 52 8.53 -12.08 2.56
CA LYS A 52 9.77 -12.75 3.04
C LYS A 52 10.04 -12.39 4.50
N PHE A 53 10.60 -13.29 5.30
CA PHE A 53 10.80 -13.16 6.76
C PHE A 53 11.53 -11.87 7.21
N SER A 54 10.80 -10.78 7.33
CA SER A 54 11.22 -9.52 7.95
C SER A 54 10.06 -8.96 8.78
N ASN A 55 10.37 -8.07 9.71
CA ASN A 55 9.37 -7.48 10.61
C ASN A 55 8.40 -6.50 9.89
N LEU A 56 8.65 -6.18 8.62
CA LEU A 56 7.80 -5.32 7.78
C LEU A 56 6.95 -6.11 6.78
N CYS A 57 7.07 -7.43 6.78
CA CYS A 57 6.43 -8.28 5.79
C CYS A 57 5.09 -8.80 6.27
N TYR A 58 4.19 -8.99 5.30
CA TYR A 58 2.83 -9.41 5.56
C TYR A 58 2.75 -10.81 6.19
N ASN A 59 3.74 -11.69 6.00
CA ASN A 59 3.76 -13.02 6.63
C ASN A 59 4.57 -13.12 7.94
N SER A 60 5.00 -11.99 8.52
CA SER A 60 5.86 -12.00 9.70
C SER A 60 5.31 -12.91 10.82
N ASN A 61 6.18 -13.72 11.43
CA ASN A 61 5.84 -14.63 12.53
C ASN A 61 5.27 -13.90 13.76
N SER A 62 5.43 -12.58 13.84
CA SER A 62 4.89 -11.76 14.92
C SER A 62 3.40 -11.39 14.73
N LEU A 63 2.82 -11.64 13.56
CA LEU A 63 1.46 -11.24 13.23
C LEU A 63 0.44 -12.29 13.66
N LYS A 64 -0.69 -11.82 14.19
CA LYS A 64 -1.84 -12.62 14.61
C LYS A 64 -3.01 -12.43 13.65
N VAL A 65 -4.04 -13.28 13.76
CA VAL A 65 -5.24 -13.25 12.92
C VAL A 65 -5.88 -11.85 12.90
N GLU A 66 -5.89 -11.17 14.04
CA GLU A 66 -6.46 -9.83 14.19
C GLU A 66 -5.70 -8.77 13.39
N ASP A 67 -4.38 -8.94 13.21
CA ASP A 67 -3.56 -8.03 12.42
C ASP A 67 -3.92 -8.12 10.93
N TYR A 68 -4.14 -9.34 10.43
CA TYR A 68 -4.58 -9.57 9.04
C TYR A 68 -5.99 -9.04 8.78
N LEU A 69 -6.92 -9.31 9.69
CA LEU A 69 -8.28 -8.76 9.60
C LEU A 69 -8.26 -7.24 9.65
N GLY A 70 -7.42 -6.67 10.52
CA GLY A 70 -7.23 -5.23 10.63
C GLY A 70 -6.67 -4.60 9.37
N PHE A 71 -5.65 -5.22 8.78
CA PHE A 71 -5.06 -4.80 7.52
C PHE A 71 -6.13 -4.73 6.41
N LEU A 72 -6.87 -5.82 6.17
CA LEU A 72 -7.89 -5.85 5.11
C LEU A 72 -9.06 -4.91 5.38
N THR A 73 -9.51 -4.80 6.63
CA THR A 73 -10.60 -3.88 7.02
C THR A 73 -10.20 -2.43 6.83
N ALA A 74 -8.97 -2.08 7.18
CA ALA A 74 -8.44 -0.73 6.99
C ALA A 74 -8.24 -0.41 5.51
N LEU A 75 -7.73 -1.34 4.69
CA LEU A 75 -7.65 -1.15 3.24
C LEU A 75 -9.04 -0.90 2.63
N LYS A 76 -10.04 -1.69 3.00
CA LYS A 76 -11.43 -1.48 2.54
C LYS A 76 -12.00 -0.13 2.97
N THR A 77 -11.67 0.32 4.18
CA THR A 77 -12.08 1.64 4.68
C THR A 77 -11.39 2.74 3.87
N ASN A 78 -10.08 2.64 3.65
CA ASN A 78 -9.29 3.64 2.93
C ASN A 78 -9.71 3.74 1.46
N SER A 79 -10.16 2.64 0.83
CA SER A 79 -10.69 2.67 -0.55
C SER A 79 -12.00 3.45 -0.71
N GLN A 80 -12.64 3.87 0.38
CA GLN A 80 -13.84 4.71 0.29
C GLN A 80 -13.51 6.19 0.06
N PHE A 81 -12.25 6.60 0.28
CA PHE A 81 -11.79 7.99 0.21
C PHE A 81 -10.89 8.21 -1.00
N THR A 82 -10.85 9.44 -1.49
CA THR A 82 -9.90 9.86 -2.52
C THR A 82 -8.50 10.00 -1.94
N TYR A 83 -7.47 9.97 -2.79
CA TYR A 83 -6.09 10.22 -2.35
C TYR A 83 -5.92 11.59 -1.67
N ASN A 84 -6.61 12.62 -2.16
CA ASN A 84 -6.60 13.94 -1.53
C ASN A 84 -7.23 13.92 -0.13
N GLU A 85 -8.35 13.22 0.05
CA GLU A 85 -8.95 13.04 1.36
C GLU A 85 -8.04 12.26 2.32
N LEU A 86 -7.39 11.19 1.85
CA LEU A 86 -6.43 10.43 2.67
C LEU A 86 -5.22 11.28 3.08
N ARG A 87 -4.80 12.22 2.23
CA ARG A 87 -3.69 13.15 2.50
C ARG A 87 -4.05 14.25 3.49
N THR A 88 -5.27 14.78 3.39
CA THR A 88 -5.70 15.97 4.15
C THR A 88 -6.38 15.63 5.48
N LYS A 89 -7.05 14.47 5.58
CA LYS A 89 -7.68 14.04 6.83
C LYS A 89 -6.60 13.58 7.81
N LYS A 90 -6.53 14.28 8.95
CA LYS A 90 -5.52 14.10 10.02
C LYS A 90 -5.28 12.63 10.41
N ASN A 91 -6.32 11.81 10.35
CA ASN A 91 -6.20 10.41 10.75
C ASN A 91 -5.37 9.64 9.72
N TYR A 92 -5.69 9.67 8.43
CA TYR A 92 -5.09 8.73 7.47
C TYR A 92 -3.59 8.94 7.18
N ARG A 93 -3.06 10.16 7.39
CA ARG A 93 -1.63 10.48 7.25
C ARG A 93 -1.02 9.92 5.96
N PHE A 94 -1.70 10.10 4.82
CA PHE A 94 -1.16 9.68 3.53
C PHE A 94 -0.07 10.65 3.06
N HIS A 95 1.19 10.24 3.09
CA HIS A 95 2.33 11.08 2.71
C HIS A 95 3.51 10.26 2.21
N PRO A 96 4.42 10.86 1.40
CA PRO A 96 5.63 10.19 0.96
C PRO A 96 6.54 9.85 2.16
N ILE A 97 7.28 8.74 2.03
CA ILE A 97 8.38 8.39 2.92
C ILE A 97 9.64 9.05 2.38
N ASP A 98 10.34 9.77 3.24
CA ASP A 98 11.64 10.37 2.93
C ASP A 98 12.76 9.44 3.41
N PHE A 99 13.42 8.76 2.47
CA PHE A 99 14.53 7.85 2.78
C PHE A 99 15.76 8.55 3.35
N ASP A 100 15.87 9.87 3.18
CA ASP A 100 17.02 10.66 3.65
C ASP A 100 16.77 11.28 5.03
N SER A 101 15.59 11.03 5.63
CA SER A 101 15.26 11.49 6.98
C SER A 101 15.91 10.62 8.05
N ASP A 102 16.55 11.24 9.04
CA ASP A 102 17.18 10.56 10.19
C ASP A 102 16.22 9.66 11.01
N ASN A 103 14.92 9.90 10.91
CA ASN A 103 13.88 9.16 11.63
C ASN A 103 13.27 8.01 10.80
N VAL A 104 13.84 7.68 9.64
CA VAL A 104 13.39 6.60 8.77
C VAL A 104 14.38 5.43 8.81
N SER A 105 13.91 4.28 9.28
CA SER A 105 14.77 3.10 9.51
C SER A 105 15.01 2.23 8.27
N ILE A 106 14.23 2.44 7.22
CA ILE A 106 14.35 1.73 5.94
C ILE A 106 15.16 2.56 4.94
N ASN A 107 15.83 1.90 4.01
CA ASN A 107 16.59 2.56 2.96
C ASN A 107 16.11 2.15 1.56
N ARG A 108 16.60 2.85 0.53
CA ARG A 108 16.30 2.56 -0.88
C ARG A 108 16.65 1.13 -1.29
N LYS A 109 17.73 0.56 -0.74
CA LYS A 109 18.15 -0.83 -1.03
C LYS A 109 17.10 -1.85 -0.55
N ASP A 110 16.47 -1.61 0.60
CA ASP A 110 15.39 -2.48 1.08
C ASP A 110 14.17 -2.39 0.17
N PHE A 111 13.85 -1.20 -0.34
CA PHE A 111 12.75 -1.06 -1.31
C PHE A 111 13.06 -1.75 -2.64
N LYS A 112 14.27 -1.61 -3.18
CA LYS A 112 14.72 -2.31 -4.41
C LYS A 112 14.57 -3.83 -4.32
N LYS A 113 14.86 -4.43 -3.18
CA LYS A 113 14.71 -5.90 -2.95
C LYS A 113 13.26 -6.38 -3.08
N VAL A 114 12.29 -5.49 -2.87
CA VAL A 114 10.87 -5.81 -3.03
C VAL A 114 10.44 -5.67 -4.49
N LEU A 115 11.00 -4.69 -5.22
CA LEU A 115 10.64 -4.43 -6.61
C LEU A 115 11.23 -5.44 -7.60
N SER A 116 12.41 -6.01 -7.31
CA SER A 116 13.09 -6.92 -8.24
C SER A 116 13.93 -7.99 -7.54
N PHE A 117 14.11 -9.12 -8.23
CA PHE A 117 15.09 -10.16 -7.86
C PHE A 117 16.54 -9.73 -8.09
N LYS A 118 16.75 -8.64 -8.84
CA LYS A 118 18.05 -8.05 -9.12
C LYS A 118 18.10 -6.60 -8.65
N PRO A 119 18.09 -6.35 -7.32
CA PRO A 119 17.98 -5.01 -6.77
C PRO A 119 19.16 -4.11 -7.14
N ASP A 120 20.34 -4.67 -7.37
CA ASP A 120 21.55 -3.90 -7.69
C ASP A 120 21.54 -3.35 -9.14
N GLU A 121 20.66 -3.84 -10.01
CA GLU A 121 20.48 -3.32 -11.38
C GLU A 121 19.55 -2.09 -11.44
N ILE A 122 18.82 -1.79 -10.35
CA ILE A 122 17.90 -0.65 -10.28
C ILE A 122 18.65 0.59 -9.78
N LYS A 123 18.58 1.70 -10.51
CA LYS A 123 19.13 2.98 -10.06
C LYS A 123 18.16 3.68 -9.10
N ASP A 124 18.68 4.55 -8.24
CA ASP A 124 17.85 5.24 -7.25
C ASP A 124 16.80 6.16 -7.90
N GLU A 125 17.12 6.72 -9.07
CA GLU A 125 16.23 7.61 -9.83
C GLU A 125 15.07 6.85 -10.50
N GLU A 126 15.18 5.52 -10.62
CA GLU A 126 14.14 4.64 -11.17
C GLU A 126 13.14 4.17 -10.11
N LEU A 127 13.39 4.51 -8.84
CA LEU A 127 12.48 4.16 -7.75
C LEU A 127 11.23 5.06 -7.76
N PRO A 128 10.03 4.47 -7.71
CA PRO A 128 8.83 5.26 -7.55
C PRO A 128 8.81 5.86 -6.14
N THR A 129 8.11 6.97 -5.96
CA THR A 129 7.92 7.53 -4.62
C THR A 129 7.18 6.53 -3.73
N LEU A 130 7.80 6.15 -2.62
CA LEU A 130 7.17 5.34 -1.59
C LEU A 130 6.30 6.23 -0.71
N TYR A 131 5.09 5.79 -0.41
CA TYR A 131 4.13 6.46 0.45
C TYR A 131 3.74 5.53 1.60
N GLN A 132 3.26 6.13 2.68
CA GLN A 132 2.56 5.41 3.75
C GLN A 132 1.18 6.00 3.98
N PHE A 133 0.26 5.19 4.48
CA PHE A 133 -0.95 5.65 5.14
C PHE A 133 -1.22 4.79 6.38
N ASP A 134 -1.91 5.39 7.34
CA ASP A 134 -2.35 4.67 8.52
C ASP A 134 -3.47 3.68 8.18
N LEU A 135 -3.32 2.49 8.73
CA LEU A 135 -4.34 1.47 8.80
C LEU A 135 -5.08 1.67 10.12
N HIS A 136 -6.05 2.60 10.13
CA HIS A 136 -6.90 2.85 11.30
C HIS A 136 -7.81 1.65 11.54
N TYR A 137 -7.28 0.69 12.27
CA TYR A 137 -8.00 -0.39 12.91
C TYR A 137 -7.71 -0.34 14.42
N HIS A 138 -8.20 -1.30 15.21
CA HIS A 138 -8.01 -1.35 16.68
C HIS A 138 -6.58 -1.09 17.18
N GLN A 139 -5.57 -1.18 16.31
CA GLN A 139 -4.18 -0.89 16.59
C GLN A 139 -3.61 0.08 15.55
N LYS A 140 -2.69 0.94 15.99
CA LYS A 140 -1.93 1.82 15.09
C LYS A 140 -0.98 0.95 14.27
N ALA A 141 -1.21 0.91 12.97
CA ALA A 141 -0.37 0.23 11.99
C ALA A 141 -0.37 1.04 10.69
N ARG A 142 0.57 0.75 9.78
CA ARG A 142 0.66 1.44 8.48
C ARG A 142 0.82 0.47 7.34
N ALA A 143 0.26 0.81 6.20
CA ALA A 143 0.63 0.20 4.93
C ALA A 143 1.55 1.15 4.18
N CYS A 144 2.57 0.58 3.54
CA CYS A 144 3.48 1.30 2.67
C CYS A 144 3.37 0.75 1.26
N GLY A 145 3.57 1.62 0.28
CA GLY A 145 3.44 1.26 -1.12
C GLY A 145 3.70 2.45 -2.04
N PHE A 146 3.54 2.27 -3.33
CA PHE A 146 3.78 3.31 -4.31
C PHE A 146 2.60 3.47 -5.27
N LEU A 147 2.51 4.63 -5.91
CA LEU A 147 1.45 4.98 -6.84
C LEU A 147 1.90 4.77 -8.28
N TYR A 148 1.07 4.12 -9.08
CA TYR A 148 1.22 4.07 -10.52
C TYR A 148 -0.15 4.07 -11.20
N LYS A 149 -0.41 5.08 -12.06
CA LYS A 149 -1.68 5.27 -12.78
C LYS A 149 -2.94 5.20 -11.88
N GLY A 150 -2.84 5.67 -10.63
CA GLY A 150 -3.95 5.66 -9.65
C GLY A 150 -4.09 4.36 -8.85
N ILE A 151 -3.34 3.31 -9.18
CA ILE A 151 -3.25 2.07 -8.39
C ILE A 151 -2.20 2.27 -7.30
N PHE A 152 -2.53 1.84 -6.08
CA PHE A 152 -1.60 1.78 -4.95
C PHE A 152 -1.05 0.36 -4.81
N TYR A 153 0.22 0.17 -5.20
CA TYR A 153 0.90 -1.10 -5.05
C TYR A 153 1.46 -1.23 -3.63
N LEU A 154 0.87 -2.14 -2.86
CA LEU A 154 1.31 -2.44 -1.49
C LEU A 154 2.71 -3.08 -1.51
N VAL A 155 3.55 -2.67 -0.57
CA VAL A 155 4.94 -3.10 -0.42
C VAL A 155 5.17 -3.68 0.97
N TRP A 156 4.84 -2.94 2.03
CA TRP A 156 5.07 -3.36 3.41
C TRP A 156 3.85 -3.16 4.31
N PHE A 157 3.76 -4.02 5.32
CA PHE A 157 2.84 -3.87 6.44
C PHE A 157 3.65 -3.51 7.69
N ASP A 158 3.71 -2.22 7.99
CA ASP A 158 4.42 -1.69 9.16
C ASP A 158 3.51 -1.74 10.39
N ARG A 159 3.34 -2.95 10.92
CA ARG A 159 2.49 -3.20 12.08
C ARG A 159 3.01 -2.54 13.35
N ASN A 160 4.32 -2.50 13.54
CA ASN A 160 4.95 -2.08 14.79
C ASN A 160 5.57 -0.68 14.74
N HIS A 161 5.25 0.11 13.71
CA HIS A 161 5.82 1.45 13.49
C HIS A 161 7.36 1.42 13.45
N ILE A 162 7.92 0.43 12.77
CA ILE A 162 9.35 0.23 12.60
C ILE A 162 9.92 1.28 11.66
N ILE A 163 9.18 1.69 10.61
CA ILE A 163 9.68 2.62 9.60
C ILE A 163 9.94 3.99 10.20
N TYR A 164 8.97 4.52 10.96
CA TYR A 164 9.16 5.69 11.81
C TYR A 164 8.98 5.26 13.26
N PRO A 165 10.05 4.79 13.91
CA PRO A 165 10.01 4.50 15.33
C PRO A 165 9.87 5.86 16.03
N GLY A 166 8.66 6.16 16.53
CA GLY A 166 8.51 7.35 17.36
C GLY A 166 9.48 7.27 18.53
N ASN A 167 10.00 8.41 18.99
CA ASN A 167 10.71 8.48 20.27
C ASN A 167 9.80 7.83 21.33
N ARG A 168 10.14 6.61 21.73
CA ARG A 168 9.44 5.88 22.80
C ARG A 168 9.86 6.45 24.14
#